data_AF-A0A3C0ITZ4-F1
#
_entry.id   AF-A0A3C0ITZ4-F1
#
_cell.length_a   1.000
_cell.length_b   1.000
_cell.length_c   1.000
_cell.angle_alpha   90.00
_cell.angle_beta   90.00
_cell.angle_gamma   90.00
#
_symmetry.space_group_name_H-M   'P 1'
#
loop_
_entity.id
_entity.type
_entity.pdbx_description
1 polymer ?
#
loop_
_entity_poly.entity_id
_entity_poly.type
_entity_poly.pdbx_seq_one_letter_code
_entity_poly.pdbx_strand_id
1 'polypeptide(L)'
;YDAESHACIIDGLRLHPGHRYVFKHNDVEDCDKQLQRASALIEKQKTGGILVITEGVFGMAGDQGRLKEIAALKSKYEFRLLVDDAHGFGTLGQTGA
;
A
#
# COMPACT_ATOMS: atom_id res chain seq x y z
N TYR A 1 -0.58 4.83 0.51
CA TYR A 1 -0.12 3.93 1.58
C TYR A 1 -1.24 3.81 2.59
N ASP A 2 -1.27 2.70 3.31
CA ASP A 2 -2.27 2.45 4.36
C ASP A 2 -2.05 3.40 5.55
N ALA A 3 -3.13 3.96 6.10
CA ALA A 3 -3.07 4.93 7.19
C ALA A 3 -2.40 4.40 8.47
N GLU A 4 -2.43 3.09 8.70
CA GLU A 4 -1.83 2.44 9.89
C GLU A 4 -0.50 1.76 9.60
N SER A 5 0.09 1.99 8.42
CA SER A 5 1.45 1.53 8.14
C SER A 5 2.48 2.09 9.15
N HIS A 6 3.49 1.28 9.44
CA HIS A 6 4.50 1.48 10.45
C HIS A 6 5.23 2.82 10.29
N ALA A 7 5.61 3.43 11.41
CA ALA A 7 6.25 4.74 11.44
C ALA A 7 7.47 4.85 10.51
N CYS A 8 8.23 3.77 10.34
CA CYS A 8 9.38 3.77 9.43
C CYS A 8 9.00 4.04 7.96
N ILE A 9 7.83 3.57 7.52
CA ILE A 9 7.29 3.84 6.18
C ILE A 9 6.93 5.33 6.09
N ILE A 10 6.31 5.87 7.13
CA ILE A 10 5.94 7.29 7.20
C ILE A 10 7.18 8.19 7.10
N ASP A 11 8.25 7.83 7.80
CA ASP A 11 9.51 8.56 7.73
C ASP A 11 10.17 8.43 6.35
N GLY A 12 10.17 7.25 5.74
CA GLY A 12 10.62 7.07 4.35
C GLY A 12 9.83 7.94 3.36
N LEU A 13 8.51 8.04 3.54
CA LEU A 13 7.65 8.91 2.72
C LEU A 13 7.94 10.39 2.94
N ARG A 14 8.29 10.81 4.17
CA ARG A 14 8.67 12.20 4.46
C ARG A 14 9.94 12.62 3.74
N LEU A 15 10.90 11.71 3.60
CA LEU A 15 12.16 11.91 2.86
C LEU A 15 11.96 11.91 1.34
N HIS A 16 10.87 11.33 0.84
CA HIS A 16 10.55 11.29 -0.57
C HIS A 16 9.89 12.59 -1.07
N PRO A 17 10.44 13.26 -2.11
CA PRO A 17 9.89 14.51 -2.65
C PRO A 17 8.69 14.35 -3.61
N GLY A 18 7.94 13.24 -3.53
CA GLY A 18 6.81 12.97 -4.41
C GLY A 18 5.43 13.16 -3.79
N HIS A 19 4.40 12.99 -4.62
CA HIS A 19 3.00 13.04 -4.22
C HIS A 19 2.63 11.84 -3.34
N ARG A 20 1.80 12.09 -2.34
CA ARG A 20 1.41 11.09 -1.33
C ARG A 20 -0.11 11.03 -1.24
N TYR A 21 -0.63 9.81 -1.23
CA TYR A 21 -2.04 9.54 -1.01
C TYR A 21 -2.16 8.50 0.09
N VAL A 22 -2.97 8.82 1.10
CA VAL A 22 -3.33 7.94 2.22
C VAL A 22 -4.69 7.34 1.91
N PHE A 23 -4.82 6.03 2.07
CA PHE A 23 -6.13 5.38 2.16
C PHE A 23 -6.34 4.90 3.60
N LYS A 24 -7.60 4.89 4.04
CA LYS A 24 -7.99 4.40 5.37
C LYS A 24 -7.54 2.95 5.57
N HIS A 25 -7.23 2.62 6.83
CA HIS A 25 -6.73 1.32 7.18
C HIS A 25 -7.62 0.18 6.68
N ASN A 26 -7.02 -0.72 5.89
CA ASN A 26 -7.67 -1.89 5.30
C ASN A 26 -8.91 -1.60 4.42
N ASP A 27 -9.11 -0.35 4.00
CA ASP A 27 -10.23 0.09 3.17
C ASP A 27 -9.85 0.03 1.67
N VAL A 28 -10.25 -1.06 1.02
CA VAL A 28 -9.99 -1.29 -0.42
C VAL A 28 -10.74 -0.30 -1.30
N GLU A 29 -11.91 0.19 -0.87
CA GLU A 29 -12.68 1.17 -1.63
C GLU A 29 -11.99 2.54 -1.62
N ASP A 30 -11.48 2.96 -0.45
CA ASP A 30 -10.67 4.17 -0.35
C ASP A 30 -9.31 4.02 -1.06
N CYS A 31 -8.73 2.82 -1.06
CA CYS A 31 -7.54 2.49 -1.86
C CYS A 31 -7.81 2.70 -3.37
N ASP A 32 -8.92 2.19 -3.89
CA ASP A 32 -9.36 2.39 -5.28
C ASP A 32 -9.54 3.89 -5.58
N LYS A 33 -10.19 4.65 -4.68
CA LYS A 33 -10.34 6.12 -4.82
C LYS A 33 -8.99 6.83 -4.89
N GLN A 34 -8.02 6.48 -4.05
CA GLN A 34 -6.70 7.10 -4.10
C GLN A 34 -5.91 6.71 -5.37
N LEU A 35 -6.06 5.47 -5.84
CA LEU A 35 -5.46 5.01 -7.09
C LEU A 35 -6.04 5.74 -8.31
N GLN A 36 -7.34 6.02 -8.34
CA GLN A 36 -7.95 6.86 -9.38
C GLN A 36 -7.30 8.26 -9.42
N ARG A 37 -7.12 8.90 -8.25
CA ARG A 37 -6.52 10.24 -8.15
C ARG A 37 -5.05 10.24 -8.57
N ALA A 38 -4.29 9.22 -8.17
CA ALA A 38 -2.89 9.07 -8.55
C ALA A 38 -2.73 8.78 -10.05
N SER A 39 -3.61 7.94 -10.63
CA SER A 39 -3.61 7.63 -12.07
C SER A 39 -3.92 8.87 -12.89
N ALA A 40 -4.93 9.65 -12.52
CA ALA A 40 -5.26 10.91 -13.17
C ALA A 40 -4.10 11.93 -13.13
N LEU A 41 -3.33 11.95 -12.03
CA LEU A 41 -2.14 12.78 -11.91
C LEU A 41 -1.04 12.35 -12.91
N ILE A 42 -0.75 11.05 -12.98
CA ILE A 42 0.24 10.49 -13.92
C ILE A 42 -0.18 10.74 -15.36
N GLU A 43 -1.46 10.53 -15.69
CA GLU A 43 -1.99 10.79 -17.02
C GLU A 43 -1.86 12.28 -17.41
N LYS A 44 -2.03 13.19 -16.45
CA LYS A 44 -1.84 14.63 -16.67
C LYS A 44 -0.37 15.00 -16.83
N GLN A 45 0.53 14.42 -16.03
CA GLN A 45 1.97 14.70 -16.07
C GLN A 45 2.69 13.96 -17.20
N LYS A 46 2.08 12.91 -17.77
CA LYS A 46 2.67 11.99 -18.75
C LYS A 46 3.99 11.36 -18.30
N THR A 47 4.20 11.26 -16.98
CA THR A 47 5.40 10.68 -16.37
C THR A 47 5.10 10.23 -14.93
N GLY A 48 5.98 9.40 -14.38
CA GLY A 48 5.89 8.87 -13.01
C GLY A 48 5.34 7.46 -12.94
N GLY A 49 5.06 7.00 -11.72
CA GLY A 49 4.52 5.67 -11.45
C GLY A 49 3.96 5.58 -10.03
N ILE A 50 3.06 4.62 -9.81
CA ILE A 50 2.40 4.44 -8.52
C ILE A 50 3.09 3.32 -7.73
N LEU A 51 3.38 3.60 -6.46
CA LEU A 51 3.78 2.60 -5.47
C LEU A 51 2.72 2.55 -4.36
N VAL A 52 2.00 1.45 -4.27
CA VAL A 52 1.08 1.15 -3.17
C VAL A 52 1.89 0.45 -2.09
N ILE A 53 1.76 0.93 -0.85
CA ILE A 53 2.45 0.39 0.33
C ILE A 53 1.38 -0.01 1.36
N THR A 54 1.47 -1.22 1.88
CA THR A 54 0.64 -1.79 2.95
C THR A 54 1.44 -2.85 3.71
N GLU A 55 0.86 -3.45 4.74
CA GLU A 55 1.50 -4.51 5.54
C GLU A 55 0.80 -5.86 5.33
N GLY A 56 1.54 -6.95 5.46
CA GLY A 56 0.98 -8.30 5.52
C GLY A 56 0.22 -8.51 6.83
N VAL A 57 0.86 -8.10 7.93
CA VAL A 57 0.28 -8.07 9.28
C VAL A 57 0.65 -6.73 9.92
N PHE A 58 -0.35 -6.00 10.42
CA PHE A 58 -0.12 -4.72 11.07
C PHE A 58 0.34 -4.91 12.52
N GLY A 59 1.47 -4.31 12.89
CA GLY A 59 2.11 -4.56 14.19
C GLY A 59 1.31 -4.17 15.43
N MET A 60 0.41 -3.19 15.31
CA MET A 60 -0.34 -2.67 16.46
C MET A 60 -1.61 -3.46 16.75
N ALA A 61 -2.43 -3.70 15.72
CA ALA A 61 -3.72 -4.40 15.85
C ALA A 61 -3.62 -5.91 15.58
N GLY A 62 -2.57 -6.36 14.89
CA GLY A 62 -2.34 -7.76 14.54
C GLY A 62 -3.26 -8.29 13.44
N ASP A 63 -4.02 -7.41 12.78
CA ASP A 63 -4.89 -7.79 11.69
C ASP A 63 -4.11 -7.89 10.36
N GLN A 64 -4.68 -8.66 9.42
CA GLN A 64 -4.04 -8.94 8.14
C GLN A 64 -4.43 -7.91 7.10
N GLY A 65 -3.45 -7.50 6.29
CA GLY A 65 -3.72 -6.65 5.14
C GLY A 65 -4.60 -7.34 4.09
N ARG A 66 -5.47 -6.57 3.44
CA ARG A 66 -6.31 -7.00 2.31
C ARG A 66 -5.52 -7.18 1.00
N LEU A 67 -4.45 -7.98 1.05
CA LEU A 67 -3.48 -8.09 -0.04
C LEU A 67 -4.08 -8.65 -1.33
N LYS A 68 -4.99 -9.63 -1.23
CA LYS A 68 -5.63 -10.24 -2.40
C LYS A 68 -6.50 -9.21 -3.12
N GLU A 69 -7.28 -8.45 -2.36
CA GLU A 69 -8.20 -7.44 -2.84
C GLU A 69 -7.44 -6.24 -3.43
N ILE A 70 -6.39 -5.77 -2.74
CA ILE A 70 -5.50 -4.72 -3.26
C ILE A 70 -4.81 -5.18 -4.54
N ALA A 71 -4.26 -6.41 -4.59
CA ALA A 71 -3.61 -6.93 -5.79
C ALA A 71 -4.58 -7.05 -6.98
N ALA A 72 -5.85 -7.37 -6.74
CA ALA A 72 -6.88 -7.43 -7.79
C ALA A 72 -7.10 -6.08 -8.49
N LEU A 73 -6.81 -4.95 -7.82
CA LEU A 73 -6.88 -3.60 -8.43
C LEU A 73 -5.86 -3.41 -9.56
N LYS A 74 -4.85 -4.26 -9.69
CA LYS A 74 -3.91 -4.24 -10.84
C LYS A 74 -4.60 -4.47 -12.18
N SER A 75 -5.80 -5.07 -12.19
CA SER A 75 -6.62 -5.18 -13.40
C SER A 75 -7.16 -3.83 -13.90
N LYS A 76 -7.21 -2.82 -13.02
CA LYS A 76 -7.75 -1.48 -13.31
C LYS A 76 -6.66 -0.41 -13.43
N TYR A 77 -5.57 -0.53 -12.68
CA TYR A 77 -4.53 0.49 -12.57
C TYR A 77 -3.13 -0.11 -12.67
N GLU A 78 -2.21 0.65 -13.25
CA GLU A 78 -0.79 0.29 -13.26
C GLU A 78 -0.10 0.78 -11.98
N PHE A 79 0.25 -0.16 -11.09
CA PHE A 79 1.02 0.16 -9.88
C PHE A 79 1.93 -0.99 -9.44
N ARG A 80 2.98 -0.63 -8.71
CA ARG A 80 3.80 -1.56 -7.93
C ARG A 80 3.24 -1.68 -6.51
N LEU A 81 3.28 -2.88 -5.96
CA LEU A 81 2.85 -3.16 -4.60
C LEU A 81 4.09 -3.48 -3.76
N LEU A 82 4.26 -2.77 -2.65
CA LEU A 82 5.23 -3.05 -1.61
C LEU A 82 4.46 -3.51 -0.37
N VAL A 83 4.80 -4.69 0.12
CA VAL A 83 4.23 -5.26 1.35
C VAL A 83 5.33 -5.32 2.38
N ASP A 84 5.14 -4.66 3.51
CA ASP A 84 5.96 -4.89 4.70
C ASP A 84 5.41 -6.12 5.43
N ASP A 85 6.25 -7.14 5.61
CA ASP A 85 5.85 -8.41 6.24
C ASP A 85 6.61 -8.67 7.54
N ALA A 86 7.11 -7.62 8.20
CA ALA A 86 7.90 -7.75 9.44
C ALA A 86 7.19 -8.54 10.55
N HIS A 87 5.86 -8.44 10.65
CA HIS A 87 5.05 -9.16 11.64
C HIS A 87 4.45 -10.48 11.12
N GLY A 88 4.39 -10.68 9.80
CA GLY A 88 3.93 -11.94 9.18
C GLY A 88 5.05 -12.96 9.02
N PHE A 89 6.29 -12.50 8.86
CA PHE A 89 7.48 -13.34 8.79
C PHE A 89 7.63 -14.18 10.07
N GLY A 90 7.81 -15.49 9.90
CA GLY A 90 7.89 -16.45 10.99
C GLY A 90 6.55 -16.81 11.65
N THR A 91 5.43 -16.19 11.26
CA THR A 91 4.13 -16.38 11.91
C THR A 91 3.03 -16.86 10.96
N LEU A 92 3.05 -16.44 9.70
CA LEU A 92 2.04 -16.79 8.69
C LEU A 92 2.59 -17.71 7.59
N GLY A 93 1.70 -18.47 6.96
CA GLY A 93 2.05 -19.45 5.93
C GLY A 93 2.53 -20.78 6.50
N GLN A 94 2.52 -21.84 5.69
CA GLN A 94 2.86 -23.19 6.15
C GLN A 94 4.31 -23.31 6.66
N THR A 95 5.20 -22.47 6.14
CA THR A 95 6.64 -22.49 6.44
C THR A 95 7.10 -21.28 7.24
N GLY A 96 6.25 -20.27 7.48
CA GLY A 96 6.65 -19.04 8.16
C GLY A 96 7.73 -18.24 7.43
N ALA A 97 7.92 -18.45 6.12
CA ALA A 97 9.04 -17.93 5.35
C ALA A 97 8.57 -17.18 4.11
#